data_AF-J8PR32-F1
#
_entry.id   AF-J8PR32-F1
#
_cell.length_a   1.000
_cell.length_b   1.000
_cell.length_c   1.000
_cell.angle_alpha   90.00
_cell.angle_beta   90.00
_cell.angle_gamma   90.00
#
_symmetry.space_group_name_H-M   'P 1'
#
loop_
_entity.id
_entity.type
_entity.pdbx_description
1 polymer ?
#
loop_
_entity_poly.entity_id
_entity_poly.type
_entity_poly.pdbx_seq_one_letter_code
_entity_poly.pdbx_strand_id
1 'polypeptide(L)'
;MPSHDSSFDQTRSTHSNSHFQSPNQVTTEMKSKHVSFKPSRDFHTNDYSNNYVHGNSLPQQHVTNIENRVDGYPKLQKLFQAKAKQINQFATTPFGCKIGIDSIVPTLNHWIQNENLTFDVVMIGCLTENQFIYPILTQLPLDKLISKPGFLFIWANSQKINELTKLLNNEIWAKKFRRSEELVFVPIDKKSPFYPGLDQDDETLMEKMQWHCWMCITGTVRRSTDGHLIHCNVDTDLSIETKDTTNGAVPSHLYRIAENFSTATRRLHIIPARTGYETPVRVRPGWVIVSPDVMLDNFSPKRYKEEIANLGSNIPLKNEIELLRPRSPVQKAQ
;
A
#
# COMPACT_ATOMS: atom_id res chain seq x y z
N MET A 1 38.32 -11.28 -54.85
CA MET A 1 38.78 -10.08 -55.61
C MET A 1 38.77 -10.43 -57.08
N PRO A 2 38.45 -9.50 -58.00
CA PRO A 2 37.77 -8.20 -57.83
C PRO A 2 36.36 -8.21 -58.48
N SER A 3 35.89 -7.09 -59.03
CA SER A 3 34.49 -6.74 -59.38
C SER A 3 34.23 -6.54 -60.90
N HIS A 4 32.98 -6.14 -61.25
CA HIS A 4 32.44 -5.60 -62.53
C HIS A 4 31.63 -6.57 -63.42
N ASP A 5 30.62 -6.15 -64.22
CA ASP A 5 29.62 -5.04 -64.13
C ASP A 5 28.54 -5.17 -65.26
N SER A 6 27.60 -4.21 -65.38
CA SER A 6 26.70 -3.92 -66.56
C SER A 6 25.51 -4.90 -66.78
N SER A 7 24.23 -4.49 -66.95
CA SER A 7 23.46 -3.68 -67.94
C SER A 7 23.03 -4.47 -69.20
N PHE A 8 21.87 -4.34 -69.85
CA PHE A 8 20.70 -3.42 -69.82
C PHE A 8 19.46 -4.08 -69.14
N ASP A 9 18.26 -3.51 -68.87
CA ASP A 9 17.47 -2.33 -69.31
C ASP A 9 16.45 -2.54 -70.50
N GLN A 10 15.36 -1.74 -70.49
CA GLN A 10 14.36 -1.40 -71.53
C GLN A 10 12.90 -1.95 -71.51
N THR A 11 11.99 -0.98 -71.35
CA THR A 11 10.73 -0.71 -72.09
C THR A 11 9.34 -1.29 -71.71
N ARG A 12 8.42 -0.33 -71.55
CA ARG A 12 6.95 -0.38 -71.74
C ARG A 12 6.60 -1.01 -73.11
N SER A 13 5.42 -1.58 -73.35
CA SER A 13 4.13 -0.88 -73.22
C SER A 13 2.88 -1.75 -73.38
N THR A 14 1.79 -1.26 -72.77
CA THR A 14 0.35 -1.44 -73.07
C THR A 14 -0.12 -2.44 -74.14
N HIS A 15 -1.10 -3.27 -73.76
CA HIS A 15 -2.36 -3.36 -74.52
C HIS A 15 -3.58 -3.49 -73.59
N SER A 16 -4.76 -3.14 -74.10
CA SER A 16 -5.97 -2.85 -73.35
C SER A 16 -7.12 -3.83 -73.63
N ASN A 17 -7.83 -4.24 -72.58
CA ASN A 17 -9.24 -4.67 -72.58
C ASN A 17 -9.68 -4.92 -71.11
N SER A 18 -10.95 -4.75 -70.70
CA SER A 18 -12.09 -4.01 -71.27
C SER A 18 -13.11 -3.76 -70.15
N HIS A 19 -14.11 -2.90 -70.35
CA HIS A 19 -15.11 -2.57 -69.32
C HIS A 19 -15.99 -3.77 -68.93
N PHE A 20 -16.17 -3.97 -67.61
CA PHE A 20 -17.48 -4.22 -67.00
C PHE A 20 -17.50 -3.62 -65.59
N GLN A 21 -18.47 -2.74 -65.32
CA GLN A 21 -18.73 -2.20 -63.98
C GLN A 21 -20.00 -2.79 -63.39
N SER A 22 -19.96 -3.13 -62.10
CA SER A 22 -21.12 -3.37 -61.23
C SER A 22 -20.71 -3.17 -59.76
N PRO A 23 -21.63 -2.79 -58.85
CA PRO A 23 -21.26 -1.76 -57.86
C PRO A 23 -20.65 -2.26 -56.53
N ASN A 24 -19.62 -1.54 -56.10
CA ASN A 24 -19.24 -1.21 -54.73
C ASN A 24 -19.63 -2.20 -53.60
N GLN A 25 -18.78 -3.19 -53.34
CA GLN A 25 -18.55 -3.64 -51.96
C GLN A 25 -17.51 -2.73 -51.31
N VAL A 26 -17.85 -2.10 -50.18
CA VAL A 26 -16.91 -1.27 -49.41
C VAL A 26 -16.17 -2.16 -48.41
N THR A 27 -15.05 -2.73 -48.84
CA THR A 27 -14.09 -3.40 -47.95
C THR A 27 -13.39 -2.34 -47.09
N THR A 28 -13.71 -2.30 -45.80
CA THR A 28 -13.14 -1.32 -44.87
C THR A 28 -11.75 -1.76 -44.39
N GLU A 29 -10.71 -1.38 -45.12
CA GLU A 29 -9.32 -1.62 -44.70
C GLU A 29 -9.01 -0.95 -43.35
N MET A 30 -8.67 -1.75 -42.34
CA MET A 30 -8.16 -1.25 -41.06
C MET A 30 -6.73 -0.72 -41.22
N LYS A 31 -6.60 0.55 -41.61
CA LYS A 31 -5.32 1.27 -41.61
C LYS A 31 -4.75 1.31 -40.19
N SER A 32 -3.65 0.58 -39.96
CA SER A 32 -2.89 0.65 -38.72
C SER A 32 -2.34 2.07 -38.54
N LYS A 33 -2.79 2.76 -37.49
CA LYS A 33 -2.28 4.10 -37.17
C LYS A 33 -0.87 3.97 -36.60
N HIS A 34 0.13 4.18 -37.45
CA HIS A 34 1.53 4.25 -37.04
C HIS A 34 1.71 5.42 -36.07
N VAL A 35 1.83 5.13 -34.77
CA VAL A 35 2.03 6.16 -33.74
C VAL A 35 3.40 6.81 -33.98
N SER A 36 3.41 8.13 -34.10
CA SER A 36 4.64 8.91 -34.33
C SER A 36 5.12 9.49 -33.01
N PHE A 37 6.21 8.96 -32.48
CA PHE A 37 6.88 9.48 -31.28
C PHE A 37 7.68 10.77 -31.58
N LYS A 38 7.02 11.77 -32.16
CA LYS A 38 7.56 13.14 -32.18
C LYS A 38 7.37 13.76 -30.80
N PRO A 39 8.39 14.38 -30.20
CA PRO A 39 8.21 15.13 -28.96
C PRO A 39 7.21 16.27 -29.18
N SER A 40 6.43 16.60 -28.15
CA SER A 40 5.58 17.79 -28.16
C SER A 40 6.45 19.03 -28.44
N ARG A 41 5.93 19.95 -29.26
CA ARG A 41 6.54 21.29 -29.41
C ARG A 41 6.14 22.21 -28.26
N ASP A 42 4.99 21.96 -27.66
CA ASP A 42 4.47 22.72 -26.54
C ASP A 42 5.00 22.08 -25.25
N PHE A 43 5.84 22.82 -24.53
CA PHE A 43 6.25 22.47 -23.18
C PHE A 43 5.04 22.56 -22.25
N HIS A 44 4.79 21.51 -21.45
CA HIS A 44 3.81 21.59 -20.37
C HIS A 44 4.31 22.62 -19.34
N THR A 45 3.59 23.73 -19.20
CA THR A 45 4.02 24.91 -18.43
C THR A 45 4.14 24.68 -16.92
N ASN A 46 3.61 23.58 -16.41
CA ASN A 46 3.43 23.32 -14.97
C ASN A 46 4.41 22.25 -14.49
N ASP A 47 5.71 22.54 -14.59
CA ASP A 47 6.76 21.72 -14.00
C ASP A 47 6.91 22.04 -12.50
N TYR A 48 6.33 21.20 -11.66
CA TYR A 48 6.40 21.35 -10.21
C TYR A 48 7.78 21.03 -9.62
N SER A 49 8.63 20.28 -10.33
CA SER A 49 10.02 20.04 -9.91
C SER A 49 10.86 21.29 -10.12
N ASN A 50 10.72 21.95 -11.27
CA ASN A 50 11.34 23.24 -11.55
C ASN A 50 10.80 24.36 -10.64
N ASN A 51 9.49 24.35 -10.35
CA ASN A 51 8.88 25.24 -9.36
C ASN A 51 9.40 24.98 -7.94
N TYR A 52 9.74 23.75 -7.59
CA TYR A 52 10.39 23.46 -6.30
C TYR A 52 11.82 24.02 -6.25
N VAL A 53 12.63 23.76 -7.28
CA VAL A 53 14.02 24.25 -7.39
C VAL A 53 14.12 25.79 -7.30
N HIS A 54 13.16 26.52 -7.88
CA HIS A 54 13.20 28.00 -7.91
C HIS A 54 12.30 28.70 -6.87
N GLY A 55 11.26 28.03 -6.38
CA GLY A 55 10.24 28.62 -5.49
C GLY A 55 10.09 27.94 -4.13
N ASN A 56 10.82 26.84 -3.87
CA ASN A 56 10.74 26.04 -2.63
C ASN A 56 9.33 25.54 -2.27
N SER A 57 8.42 25.44 -3.26
CA SER A 57 7.09 24.87 -3.08
C SER A 57 7.07 23.43 -3.59
N LEU A 58 6.86 22.50 -2.65
CA LEU A 58 7.00 21.07 -2.85
C LEU A 58 5.90 20.50 -3.78
N PRO A 59 6.20 19.57 -4.70
CA PRO A 59 5.22 19.10 -5.69
C PRO A 59 3.91 18.56 -5.10
N GLN A 60 3.95 17.87 -3.95
CA GLN A 60 2.75 17.35 -3.29
C GLN A 60 1.77 18.43 -2.79
N GLN A 61 2.22 19.67 -2.60
CA GLN A 61 1.38 20.81 -2.19
C GLN A 61 0.37 21.21 -3.28
N HIS A 62 0.63 20.82 -4.53
CA HIS A 62 -0.19 21.13 -5.70
C HIS A 62 -1.18 20.01 -6.05
N VAL A 63 -1.19 18.91 -5.28
CA VAL A 63 -2.19 17.85 -5.42
C VAL A 63 -3.53 18.36 -4.86
N THR A 64 -4.58 18.34 -5.69
CA THR A 64 -5.90 18.82 -5.28
C THR A 64 -6.67 17.75 -4.50
N ASN A 65 -7.71 18.18 -3.77
CA ASN A 65 -8.66 17.33 -3.06
C ASN A 65 -8.08 16.39 -1.98
N ILE A 66 -6.86 16.64 -1.47
CA ILE A 66 -6.23 15.77 -0.45
C ILE A 66 -7.10 15.62 0.81
N GLU A 67 -7.64 16.75 1.31
CA GLU A 67 -8.50 16.81 2.49
C GLU A 67 -9.78 15.97 2.31
N ASN A 68 -10.37 16.02 1.11
CA ASN A 68 -11.63 15.37 0.76
C ASN A 68 -11.51 14.58 -0.55
N ARG A 69 -10.68 13.53 -0.56
CA ARG A 69 -10.40 12.65 -1.73
C ARG A 69 -11.64 12.02 -2.40
N VAL A 70 -12.79 12.12 -1.74
CA VAL A 70 -14.08 11.53 -2.15
C VAL A 70 -15.18 12.58 -2.39
N ASP A 71 -14.84 13.87 -2.42
CA ASP A 71 -15.82 14.90 -2.79
C ASP A 71 -16.28 14.72 -4.25
N GLY A 72 -17.52 15.10 -4.55
CA GLY A 72 -18.19 14.79 -5.81
C GLY A 72 -18.56 13.32 -6.03
N TYR A 73 -18.19 12.38 -5.13
CA TYR A 73 -18.45 10.95 -5.27
C TYR A 73 -19.36 10.35 -4.14
N PRO A 74 -20.67 10.65 -4.09
CA PRO A 74 -21.57 10.23 -3.01
C PRO A 74 -21.64 8.72 -2.73
N LYS A 75 -21.43 7.86 -3.75
CA LYS A 75 -21.38 6.40 -3.56
C LYS A 75 -20.13 5.98 -2.78
N LEU A 76 -18.99 6.63 -3.04
CA LEU A 76 -17.71 6.35 -2.40
C LEU A 76 -17.71 6.92 -0.96
N GLN A 77 -18.25 8.12 -0.76
CA GLN A 77 -18.50 8.68 0.57
C GLN A 77 -19.33 7.72 1.44
N LYS A 78 -20.43 7.17 0.91
CA LYS A 78 -21.26 6.18 1.61
C LYS A 78 -20.51 4.87 1.91
N LEU A 79 -19.64 4.40 1.01
CA LEU A 79 -18.79 3.22 1.26
C LEU A 79 -17.84 3.45 2.44
N PHE A 80 -17.13 4.58 2.46
CA PHE A 80 -16.22 4.94 3.56
C PHE A 80 -16.96 5.12 4.88
N GLN A 81 -18.10 5.80 4.89
CA GLN A 81 -18.94 5.98 6.09
C GLN A 81 -19.46 4.63 6.61
N ALA A 82 -19.94 3.75 5.74
CA ALA A 82 -20.44 2.42 6.11
C ALA A 82 -19.32 1.54 6.67
N LYS A 83 -18.14 1.50 6.03
CA LYS A 83 -16.98 0.75 6.55
C LYS A 83 -16.45 1.34 7.86
N ALA A 84 -16.34 2.66 8.00
CA ALA A 84 -15.92 3.27 9.28
C ALA A 84 -16.90 2.94 10.43
N LYS A 85 -18.21 3.01 10.18
CA LYS A 85 -19.24 2.60 11.15
C LYS A 85 -19.14 1.10 11.48
N GLN A 86 -18.88 0.26 10.49
CA GLN A 86 -18.70 -1.19 10.66
C GLN A 86 -17.44 -1.52 11.47
N ILE A 87 -16.30 -0.90 11.17
CA ILE A 87 -15.04 -1.07 11.91
C ILE A 87 -15.21 -0.66 13.36
N ASN A 88 -15.80 0.52 13.63
CA ASN A 88 -16.07 0.99 15.00
C ASN A 88 -17.07 0.11 15.75
N GLN A 89 -18.05 -0.50 15.06
CA GLN A 89 -19.00 -1.44 15.66
C GLN A 89 -18.34 -2.78 16.06
N PHE A 90 -17.29 -3.19 15.33
CA PHE A 90 -16.60 -4.46 15.52
C PHE A 90 -15.12 -4.26 15.88
N ALA A 91 -14.86 -3.36 16.84
CA ALA A 91 -13.55 -3.07 17.41
C ALA A 91 -13.44 -3.64 18.84
N THR A 92 -12.35 -4.35 19.14
CA THR A 92 -11.95 -4.69 20.51
C THR A 92 -11.49 -3.45 21.28
N THR A 93 -11.28 -3.61 22.59
CA THR A 93 -10.63 -2.60 23.44
C THR A 93 -9.34 -2.08 22.79
N PRO A 94 -9.05 -0.76 22.85
CA PRO A 94 -7.73 -0.24 22.50
C PRO A 94 -6.69 -0.82 23.46
N PHE A 95 -5.91 -1.78 22.97
CA PHE A 95 -4.89 -2.46 23.77
C PHE A 95 -3.51 -1.86 23.53
N GLY A 96 -2.84 -1.48 24.61
CA GLY A 96 -1.42 -1.18 24.64
C GLY A 96 -0.67 -2.18 25.52
N CYS A 97 0.55 -2.51 25.12
CA CYS A 97 1.48 -3.36 25.85
C CYS A 97 2.85 -2.67 25.89
N LYS A 98 3.24 -2.20 27.09
CA LYS A 98 4.42 -1.36 27.28
C LYS A 98 5.64 -2.19 27.67
N ILE A 99 6.49 -2.50 26.69
CA ILE A 99 7.67 -3.34 26.89
C ILE A 99 8.90 -2.74 26.23
N GLY A 100 10.06 -2.89 26.88
CA GLY A 100 11.35 -2.46 26.32
C GLY A 100 11.68 -3.18 25.01
N ILE A 101 12.48 -2.54 24.14
CA ILE A 101 12.79 -3.05 22.79
C ILE A 101 13.34 -4.48 22.84
N ASP A 102 14.27 -4.73 23.75
CA ASP A 102 14.91 -6.05 23.95
C ASP A 102 13.94 -7.13 24.45
N SER A 103 12.82 -6.72 25.06
CA SER A 103 11.74 -7.60 25.52
C SER A 103 10.69 -7.90 24.45
N ILE A 104 10.63 -7.16 23.34
CA ILE A 104 9.62 -7.37 22.28
C ILE A 104 9.70 -8.78 21.71
N VAL A 105 10.89 -9.24 21.30
CA VAL A 105 11.06 -10.57 20.71
C VAL A 105 10.80 -11.71 21.71
N PRO A 106 11.30 -11.67 22.96
CA PRO A 106 10.92 -12.61 24.01
C PRO A 106 9.41 -12.67 24.30
N THR A 107 8.77 -11.51 24.53
CA THR A 107 7.34 -11.44 24.88
C THR A 107 6.45 -11.96 23.74
N LEU A 108 6.74 -11.58 22.49
CA LEU A 108 5.99 -12.08 21.33
C LEU A 108 6.25 -13.58 21.07
N ASN A 109 7.44 -14.11 21.36
CA ASN A 109 7.67 -15.55 21.34
C ASN A 109 6.85 -16.29 22.41
N HIS A 110 6.76 -15.77 23.63
CA HIS A 110 5.88 -16.31 24.67
C HIS A 110 4.39 -16.28 24.25
N TRP A 111 3.94 -15.21 23.60
CA TRP A 111 2.58 -15.12 23.06
C TRP A 111 2.28 -16.21 22.02
N ILE A 112 3.24 -16.54 21.16
CA ILE A 112 3.12 -17.60 20.14
C ILE A 112 3.17 -18.99 20.78
N GLN A 113 4.06 -19.23 21.74
CA GLN A 113 4.40 -20.57 22.23
C GLN A 113 3.59 -21.02 23.46
N ASN A 114 3.22 -20.09 24.35
CA ASN A 114 2.53 -20.39 25.60
C ASN A 114 1.08 -19.94 25.59
N GLU A 115 0.78 -18.79 24.98
CA GLU A 115 -0.58 -18.23 24.92
C GLU A 115 -1.36 -18.62 23.66
N ASN A 116 -0.72 -19.25 22.66
CA ASN A 116 -1.26 -19.58 21.34
C ASN A 116 -1.92 -18.38 20.63
N LEU A 117 -1.39 -17.17 20.82
CA LEU A 117 -1.87 -15.97 20.14
C LEU A 117 -1.40 -15.94 18.68
N THR A 118 -2.36 -15.71 17.79
CA THR A 118 -2.14 -15.46 16.36
C THR A 118 -3.00 -14.30 15.89
N PHE A 119 -2.46 -13.54 14.94
CA PHE A 119 -3.06 -12.33 14.38
C PHE A 119 -3.29 -12.51 12.87
N ASP A 120 -4.20 -11.74 12.29
CA ASP A 120 -4.50 -11.77 10.85
C ASP A 120 -3.87 -10.59 10.11
N VAL A 121 -3.74 -9.46 10.81
CA VAL A 121 -3.06 -8.25 10.34
C VAL A 121 -1.98 -7.88 11.35
N VAL A 122 -0.73 -7.80 10.89
CA VAL A 122 0.40 -7.28 11.69
C VAL A 122 1.01 -6.08 10.99
N MET A 123 1.23 -4.99 11.71
CA MET A 123 2.06 -3.86 11.28
C MET A 123 3.37 -3.84 12.08
N ILE A 124 4.47 -3.46 11.43
CA ILE A 124 5.80 -3.36 12.04
C ILE A 124 6.46 -2.05 11.61
N GLY A 125 7.05 -1.33 12.56
CA GLY A 125 7.66 -0.01 12.30
C GLY A 125 6.63 1.11 12.29
N CYS A 126 7.11 2.36 12.26
CA CYS A 126 6.27 3.55 12.30
C CYS A 126 6.90 4.71 11.50
N LEU A 127 6.28 5.90 11.48
CA LEU A 127 6.79 7.06 10.73
C LEU A 127 7.88 7.81 11.51
N THR A 128 8.89 7.07 11.98
CA THR A 128 10.11 7.56 12.63
C THR A 128 11.30 6.74 12.15
N GLU A 129 12.52 7.10 12.55
CA GLU A 129 13.61 6.12 12.48
C GLU A 129 13.27 4.88 13.34
N ASN A 130 13.45 3.70 12.77
CA ASN A 130 13.10 2.41 13.38
C ASN A 130 14.23 1.39 13.14
N GLN A 131 15.37 1.58 13.82
CA GLN A 131 16.58 0.78 13.60
C GLN A 131 16.37 -0.74 13.82
N PHE A 132 15.42 -1.13 14.67
CA PHE A 132 15.21 -2.53 15.07
C PHE A 132 14.21 -3.32 14.19
N ILE A 133 13.68 -2.77 13.09
CA ILE A 133 12.78 -3.52 12.18
C ILE A 133 13.44 -4.81 11.69
N TYR A 134 14.71 -4.75 11.26
CA TYR A 134 15.42 -5.90 10.72
C TYR A 134 15.62 -7.02 11.78
N PRO A 135 16.06 -6.73 13.04
CA PRO A 135 15.94 -7.65 14.17
C PRO A 135 14.55 -8.28 14.36
N ILE A 136 13.46 -7.51 14.36
CA ILE A 136 12.11 -8.07 14.53
C ILE A 136 11.79 -9.06 13.40
N LEU A 137 12.03 -8.70 12.14
CA LEU A 137 11.72 -9.55 10.98
C LEU A 137 12.56 -10.83 10.92
N THR A 138 13.78 -10.81 11.44
CA THR A 138 14.70 -11.96 11.38
C THR A 138 14.62 -12.89 12.59
N GLN A 139 14.32 -12.36 13.79
CA GLN A 139 14.31 -13.14 15.03
C GLN A 139 12.92 -13.63 15.44
N LEU A 140 11.84 -12.97 14.99
CA LEU A 140 10.48 -13.33 15.35
C LEU A 140 9.89 -14.34 14.33
N PRO A 141 9.31 -15.48 14.75
CA PRO A 141 8.71 -16.45 13.84
C PRO A 141 7.36 -15.95 13.31
N LEU A 142 7.40 -14.97 12.42
CA LEU A 142 6.24 -14.27 11.87
C LEU A 142 5.27 -15.18 11.11
N ASP A 143 5.74 -16.30 10.56
CA ASP A 143 4.89 -17.33 9.94
C ASP A 143 4.18 -18.26 10.94
N LYS A 144 4.40 -18.04 12.25
CA LYS A 144 3.59 -18.56 13.36
C LYS A 144 2.73 -17.46 14.00
N LEU A 145 3.24 -16.22 14.11
CA LEU A 145 2.47 -15.09 14.64
C LEU A 145 1.30 -14.68 13.74
N ILE A 146 1.53 -14.73 12.42
CA ILE A 146 0.58 -14.33 11.39
C ILE A 146 -0.15 -15.57 10.86
N SER A 147 -1.47 -15.48 10.86
CA SER A 147 -2.40 -16.51 10.40
C SER A 147 -2.26 -16.74 8.90
N LYS A 148 -2.78 -17.86 8.40
CA LYS A 148 -2.73 -18.23 6.99
C LYS A 148 -4.17 -18.48 6.50
N PRO A 149 -4.74 -17.62 5.64
CA PRO A 149 -4.15 -16.38 5.11
C PRO A 149 -3.96 -15.27 6.15
N GLY A 150 -3.08 -14.32 5.85
CA GLY A 150 -2.80 -13.17 6.72
C GLY A 150 -1.87 -12.15 6.08
N PHE A 151 -1.75 -10.99 6.72
CA PHE A 151 -1.23 -9.76 6.12
C PHE A 151 -0.19 -9.09 7.04
N LEU A 152 0.93 -8.67 6.45
CA LEU A 152 2.05 -8.01 7.12
C LEU A 152 2.31 -6.66 6.45
N PHE A 153 2.33 -5.59 7.22
CA PHE A 153 2.63 -4.23 6.79
C PHE A 153 3.93 -3.77 7.46
N ILE A 154 4.91 -3.29 6.71
CA ILE A 154 6.23 -2.87 7.23
C ILE A 154 6.47 -1.42 6.86
N TRP A 155 6.32 -0.48 7.82
CA TRP A 155 6.59 0.95 7.64
C TRP A 155 8.06 1.27 7.86
N ALA A 156 8.69 1.95 6.90
CA ALA A 156 10.11 2.29 6.91
C ALA A 156 10.43 3.54 6.06
N ASN A 157 11.58 4.16 6.31
CA ASN A 157 12.16 5.18 5.41
C ASN A 157 12.80 4.50 4.18
N SER A 158 13.07 5.26 3.10
CA SER A 158 13.56 4.69 1.84
C SER A 158 14.95 4.02 1.96
N GLN A 159 15.78 4.43 2.94
CA GLN A 159 17.06 3.79 3.23
C GLN A 159 16.84 2.35 3.75
N LYS A 160 15.98 2.17 4.76
CA LYS A 160 15.64 0.85 5.31
C LYS A 160 14.86 -0.02 4.34
N ILE A 161 14.05 0.56 3.44
CA ILE A 161 13.43 -0.19 2.33
C ILE A 161 14.48 -0.92 1.47
N ASN A 162 15.62 -0.29 1.17
CA ASN A 162 16.69 -0.93 0.39
C ASN A 162 17.39 -2.09 1.13
N GLU A 163 17.48 -2.04 2.46
CA GLU A 163 17.90 -3.18 3.29
C GLU A 163 16.86 -4.29 3.27
N LEU A 164 15.58 -3.93 3.44
CA LEU A 164 14.46 -4.85 3.42
C LEU A 164 14.32 -5.56 2.07
N THR A 165 14.68 -4.94 0.93
CA THR A 165 14.69 -5.60 -0.39
C THR A 165 15.51 -6.88 -0.38
N LYS A 166 16.68 -6.84 0.27
CA LYS A 166 17.60 -7.99 0.39
C LYS A 166 17.00 -9.09 1.27
N LEU A 167 16.24 -8.70 2.30
CA LEU A 167 15.54 -9.64 3.20
C LEU A 167 14.31 -10.28 2.54
N LEU A 168 13.43 -9.52 1.87
CA LEU A 168 12.23 -10.07 1.23
C LEU A 168 12.57 -11.02 0.09
N ASN A 169 13.65 -10.74 -0.65
CA ASN A 169 14.12 -11.56 -1.77
C ASN A 169 14.89 -12.81 -1.32
N ASN A 170 15.13 -13.00 -0.02
CA ASN A 170 15.68 -14.25 0.50
C ASN A 170 14.68 -15.40 0.31
N GLU A 171 15.11 -16.54 -0.24
CA GLU A 171 14.23 -17.69 -0.50
C GLU A 171 13.40 -18.13 0.72
N ILE A 172 13.98 -18.11 1.93
CA ILE A 172 13.31 -18.54 3.16
C ILE A 172 12.16 -17.59 3.49
N TRP A 173 12.31 -16.31 3.18
CA TRP A 173 11.26 -15.30 3.34
C TRP A 173 10.22 -15.39 2.23
N ALA A 174 10.65 -15.43 0.96
CA ALA A 174 9.75 -15.50 -0.20
C ALA A 174 8.83 -16.73 -0.18
N LYS A 175 9.27 -17.86 0.42
CA LYS A 175 8.46 -19.06 0.67
C LYS A 175 7.39 -18.88 1.76
N LYS A 176 7.54 -17.87 2.65
CA LYS A 176 6.60 -17.55 3.74
C LYS A 176 5.67 -16.39 3.43
N PHE A 177 6.19 -15.34 2.80
CA PHE A 177 5.50 -14.07 2.54
C PHE A 177 5.82 -13.56 1.13
N ARG A 178 4.81 -13.07 0.41
CA ARG A 178 4.97 -12.45 -0.91
C ARG A 178 4.62 -10.96 -0.82
N ARG A 179 5.47 -10.07 -1.35
CA ARG A 179 5.11 -8.65 -1.51
C ARG A 179 3.92 -8.53 -2.46
N SER A 180 2.94 -7.70 -2.11
CA SER A 180 1.73 -7.44 -2.91
C SER A 180 1.65 -5.98 -3.33
N GLU A 181 1.68 -5.07 -2.36
CA GLU A 181 1.55 -3.62 -2.57
C GLU A 181 2.68 -2.86 -1.88
N GLU A 182 2.91 -1.63 -2.32
CA GLU A 182 3.76 -0.65 -1.65
C GLU A 182 2.94 0.62 -1.42
N LEU A 183 2.58 0.90 -0.17
CA LEU A 183 1.88 2.15 0.20
C LEU A 183 2.93 3.25 0.40
N VAL A 184 2.58 4.49 0.10
CA VAL A 184 3.46 5.65 0.32
C VAL A 184 2.72 6.68 1.16
N PHE A 185 3.37 7.16 2.24
CA PHE A 185 2.91 8.33 2.99
C PHE A 185 3.85 9.51 2.73
N VAL A 186 3.28 10.65 2.35
CA VAL A 186 4.01 11.88 1.98
C VAL A 186 3.62 13.01 2.94
N PRO A 187 4.58 13.66 3.65
CA PRO A 187 4.31 14.85 4.45
C PRO A 187 4.09 16.07 3.55
N ILE A 188 3.27 17.03 4.00
CA ILE A 188 2.88 18.18 3.17
C ILE A 188 4.03 19.18 2.97
N ASP A 189 4.92 19.30 3.96
CA ASP A 189 6.19 20.03 3.88
C ASP A 189 7.24 19.50 4.88
N LYS A 190 8.41 20.15 4.91
CA LYS A 190 9.54 19.82 5.82
C LYS A 190 9.33 20.25 7.28
N LYS A 191 8.22 20.94 7.61
CA LYS A 191 7.83 21.32 8.98
C LYS A 191 6.85 20.32 9.60
N SER A 192 6.34 19.40 8.80
CA SER A 192 5.54 18.27 9.24
C SER A 192 6.24 17.47 10.35
N PRO A 193 5.55 17.05 11.42
CA PRO A 193 6.11 16.11 12.39
C PRO A 193 6.35 14.71 11.79
N PHE A 194 5.85 14.46 10.57
CA PHE A 194 6.10 13.26 9.79
C PHE A 194 7.16 13.45 8.71
N TYR A 195 7.86 14.59 8.64
CA TYR A 195 9.00 14.73 7.72
C TYR A 195 10.07 13.68 8.08
N PRO A 196 10.51 12.78 7.18
CA PRO A 196 11.46 11.71 7.50
C PRO A 196 12.88 12.17 7.85
N GLY A 197 13.10 13.48 7.99
CA GLY A 197 14.38 14.11 8.20
C GLY A 197 15.06 14.51 6.89
N LEU A 198 16.03 15.42 7.02
CA LEU A 198 17.15 15.45 6.09
C LEU A 198 18.01 14.24 6.47
N ASP A 199 18.33 13.37 5.51
CA ASP A 199 19.37 12.37 5.75
C ASP A 199 20.67 13.10 6.13
N GLN A 200 21.30 12.71 7.24
CA GLN A 200 22.64 13.22 7.59
C GLN A 200 23.75 12.58 6.74
N ASP A 201 23.38 11.64 5.85
CA ASP A 201 24.24 11.13 4.79
C ASP A 201 24.26 12.13 3.61
N ASP A 202 25.38 12.84 3.44
CA ASP A 202 25.67 13.74 2.29
C ASP A 202 25.62 13.03 0.91
N GLU A 203 25.41 11.71 0.87
CA GLU A 203 25.37 10.88 -0.34
C GLU A 203 24.04 10.97 -1.13
N THR A 204 23.02 11.67 -0.61
CA THR A 204 21.66 11.63 -1.17
C THR A 204 21.41 12.64 -2.29
N LEU A 205 21.32 12.15 -3.54
CA LEU A 205 21.11 12.99 -4.74
C LEU A 205 19.75 13.72 -4.79
N MET A 206 18.74 13.22 -4.07
CA MET A 206 17.37 13.74 -4.06
C MET A 206 16.83 13.73 -2.64
N GLU A 207 16.13 14.80 -2.25
CA GLU A 207 15.53 14.93 -0.92
C GLU A 207 14.41 13.91 -0.70
N LYS A 208 14.48 13.15 0.40
CA LYS A 208 13.44 12.18 0.75
C LYS A 208 12.26 12.86 1.42
N MET A 209 11.11 12.89 0.73
CA MET A 209 9.81 13.33 1.27
C MET A 209 8.83 12.15 1.42
N GLN A 210 9.32 10.92 1.61
CA GLN A 210 8.48 9.72 1.50
C GLN A 210 8.76 8.69 2.60
N TRP A 211 7.68 8.22 3.23
CA TRP A 211 7.63 6.98 3.99
C TRP A 211 7.00 5.89 3.15
N HIS A 212 7.50 4.67 3.27
CA HIS A 212 7.04 3.53 2.50
C HIS A 212 6.46 2.47 3.45
N CYS A 213 5.40 1.79 3.01
CA CYS A 213 4.92 0.58 3.65
C CYS A 213 4.91 -0.57 2.68
N TRP A 214 5.57 -1.67 3.03
CA TRP A 214 5.45 -2.90 2.27
C TRP A 214 4.34 -3.78 2.82
N MET A 215 3.38 -4.08 1.95
CA MET A 215 2.29 -5.00 2.24
C MET A 215 2.64 -6.38 1.68
N CYS A 216 2.83 -7.32 2.59
CA CYS A 216 3.12 -8.72 2.32
C CYS A 216 1.94 -9.63 2.69
N ILE A 217 1.73 -10.69 1.91
CA ILE A 217 0.66 -11.68 2.11
C ILE A 217 1.28 -13.05 2.40
N THR A 218 0.77 -13.76 3.41
CA THR A 218 1.02 -15.19 3.62
C THR A 218 -0.23 -16.03 3.35
N GLY A 219 -0.05 -17.31 3.04
CA GLY A 219 -1.11 -18.19 2.53
C GLY A 219 -1.57 -17.80 1.12
N THR A 220 -2.83 -18.09 0.81
CA THR A 220 -3.48 -17.83 -0.48
C THR A 220 -4.75 -17.03 -0.25
N VAL A 221 -4.94 -15.94 -1.02
CA VAL A 221 -6.17 -15.14 -1.03
C VAL A 221 -6.46 -14.71 -2.47
N ARG A 222 -7.74 -14.64 -2.84
CA ARG A 222 -8.24 -14.28 -4.18
C ARG A 222 -9.38 -13.26 -4.06
N ARG A 223 -9.19 -12.07 -4.62
CA ARG A 223 -10.19 -10.97 -4.62
C ARG A 223 -11.59 -11.38 -5.11
N SER A 224 -11.68 -12.37 -6.01
CA SER A 224 -12.92 -12.85 -6.61
C SER A 224 -13.77 -13.75 -5.69
N THR A 225 -13.14 -14.51 -4.78
CA THR A 225 -13.84 -15.46 -3.88
C THR A 225 -13.82 -14.99 -2.42
N ASP A 226 -12.74 -14.37 -2.00
CA ASP A 226 -12.41 -14.21 -0.57
C ASP A 226 -12.85 -12.84 -0.05
N GLY A 227 -13.97 -12.33 -0.57
CA GLY A 227 -14.57 -11.06 -0.15
C GLY A 227 -14.96 -11.01 1.33
N HIS A 228 -15.15 -12.18 1.95
CA HIS A 228 -15.34 -12.33 3.39
C HIS A 228 -14.07 -12.04 4.22
N LEU A 229 -12.89 -12.03 3.60
CA LEU A 229 -11.60 -11.70 4.22
C LEU A 229 -11.07 -10.33 3.77
N ILE A 230 -11.24 -9.98 2.48
CA ILE A 230 -10.58 -8.82 1.87
C ILE A 230 -11.48 -7.96 0.95
N HIS A 231 -11.38 -6.64 1.11
CA HIS A 231 -12.05 -5.63 0.29
C HIS A 231 -10.98 -4.79 -0.47
N CYS A 232 -10.39 -5.37 -1.52
CA CYS A 232 -9.38 -4.69 -2.34
C CYS A 232 -9.91 -3.39 -3.00
N ASN A 233 -9.00 -2.43 -3.20
CA ASN A 233 -9.22 -1.18 -3.94
C ASN A 233 -10.34 -0.29 -3.36
N VAL A 234 -10.54 -0.31 -2.03
CA VAL A 234 -11.33 0.71 -1.32
C VAL A 234 -10.51 1.98 -1.14
N ASP A 235 -9.24 1.84 -0.80
CA ASP A 235 -8.26 2.92 -0.62
C ASP A 235 -7.20 2.90 -1.73
N THR A 236 -6.45 3.99 -1.85
CA THR A 236 -5.23 4.13 -2.66
C THR A 236 -3.99 3.66 -1.91
N ASP A 237 -2.94 3.35 -2.67
CA ASP A 237 -1.56 3.14 -2.19
C ASP A 237 -0.94 4.44 -1.63
N LEU A 238 -1.17 5.56 -2.30
CA LEU A 238 -0.74 6.88 -1.87
C LEU A 238 -1.65 7.47 -0.77
N SER A 239 -1.02 7.98 0.28
CA SER A 239 -1.57 8.92 1.25
C SER A 239 -0.67 10.16 1.31
N ILE A 240 -1.26 11.34 1.29
CA ILE A 240 -0.56 12.60 1.61
C ILE A 240 -1.14 13.13 2.92
N GLU A 241 -0.33 13.82 3.70
CA GLU A 241 -0.74 14.54 4.90
C GLU A 241 -1.87 15.56 4.63
N THR A 242 -2.78 15.66 5.60
CA THR A 242 -3.97 16.55 5.60
C THR A 242 -4.03 17.34 6.90
N LYS A 243 -4.89 18.37 6.98
CA LYS A 243 -5.11 19.11 8.24
C LYS A 243 -5.69 18.23 9.36
N ASP A 244 -6.39 17.17 9.00
CA ASP A 244 -6.90 16.13 9.91
C ASP A 244 -5.81 15.15 10.40
N THR A 245 -4.57 15.23 9.89
CA THR A 245 -3.50 14.29 10.23
C THR A 245 -2.90 14.60 11.60
N THR A 246 -3.49 14.01 12.64
CA THR A 246 -3.02 14.17 14.03
C THR A 246 -1.65 13.54 14.26
N ASN A 247 -0.70 14.30 14.80
CA ASN A 247 0.64 13.85 15.20
C ASN A 247 0.62 12.62 16.13
N GLY A 248 1.50 11.66 15.86
CA GLY A 248 1.78 10.43 16.62
C GLY A 248 2.60 9.46 15.78
N ALA A 249 3.11 8.37 16.36
CA ALA A 249 4.01 7.44 15.66
C ALA A 249 3.48 6.92 14.29
N VAL A 250 2.17 6.72 14.15
CA VAL A 250 1.52 6.40 12.86
C VAL A 250 0.21 7.18 12.74
N PRO A 251 -0.01 7.97 11.67
CA PRO A 251 -1.28 8.64 11.36
C PRO A 251 -2.51 7.71 11.42
N SER A 252 -3.62 8.22 11.96
CA SER A 252 -4.84 7.41 12.16
C SER A 252 -5.43 6.86 10.86
N HIS A 253 -5.16 7.46 9.70
CA HIS A 253 -5.63 6.97 8.40
C HIS A 253 -4.88 5.71 7.93
N LEU A 254 -3.60 5.53 8.25
CA LEU A 254 -2.82 4.38 7.76
C LEU A 254 -3.33 3.06 8.36
N TYR A 255 -3.82 3.08 9.60
CA TYR A 255 -4.60 1.98 10.18
C TYR A 255 -5.91 1.73 9.42
N ARG A 256 -6.61 2.78 8.97
CA ARG A 256 -7.87 2.66 8.20
C ARG A 256 -7.63 1.94 6.86
N ILE A 257 -6.48 2.10 6.22
CA ILE A 257 -6.15 1.36 4.98
C ILE A 257 -6.15 -0.15 5.27
N ALA A 258 -5.47 -0.59 6.35
CA ALA A 258 -5.42 -2.00 6.75
C ALA A 258 -6.79 -2.56 7.20
N GLU A 259 -7.58 -1.77 7.95
CA GLU A 259 -8.94 -2.11 8.38
C GLU A 259 -9.96 -2.10 7.24
N ASN A 260 -9.78 -1.22 6.25
CA ASN A 260 -10.60 -1.19 5.06
C ASN A 260 -10.28 -2.40 4.19
N PHE A 261 -8.99 -2.71 4.02
CA PHE A 261 -8.52 -3.85 3.25
C PHE A 261 -8.97 -5.19 3.85
N SER A 262 -8.79 -5.45 5.14
CA SER A 262 -9.13 -6.75 5.76
C SER A 262 -10.25 -6.68 6.79
N THR A 263 -11.22 -7.60 6.65
CA THR A 263 -12.31 -7.81 7.61
C THR A 263 -11.83 -8.43 8.92
N ALA A 264 -10.60 -8.95 8.99
CA ALA A 264 -10.16 -9.73 10.14
C ALA A 264 -9.95 -8.87 11.40
N THR A 265 -10.39 -9.36 12.55
CA THR A 265 -10.46 -8.59 13.81
C THR A 265 -9.18 -8.64 14.63
N ARG A 266 -8.33 -9.66 14.42
CA ARG A 266 -7.11 -9.88 15.21
C ARG A 266 -5.95 -9.07 14.65
N ARG A 267 -5.76 -7.84 15.12
CA ARG A 267 -4.76 -6.89 14.61
C ARG A 267 -3.71 -6.52 15.65
N LEU A 268 -2.44 -6.53 15.24
CA LEU A 268 -1.27 -6.20 16.07
C LEU A 268 -0.40 -5.15 15.37
N HIS A 269 0.13 -4.20 16.13
CA HIS A 269 1.12 -3.24 15.68
C HIS A 269 2.34 -3.30 16.59
N ILE A 270 3.52 -3.57 16.02
CA ILE A 270 4.81 -3.64 16.71
C ILE A 270 5.61 -2.39 16.34
N ILE A 271 5.90 -1.54 17.32
CA ILE A 271 6.72 -0.34 17.16
C ILE A 271 8.05 -0.58 17.90
N PRO A 272 9.09 -1.11 17.21
CA PRO A 272 10.37 -1.45 17.82
C PRO A 272 11.30 -0.22 17.87
N ALA A 273 10.80 0.90 18.36
CA ALA A 273 11.51 2.17 18.45
C ALA A 273 11.03 2.96 19.67
N ARG A 274 11.89 3.83 20.18
CA ARG A 274 11.50 4.92 21.08
C ARG A 274 11.18 6.13 20.23
N THR A 275 9.94 6.59 20.27
CA THR A 275 9.46 7.72 19.46
C THR A 275 9.37 9.01 20.27
N GLY A 276 9.53 8.93 21.60
CA GLY A 276 9.59 10.08 22.50
C GLY A 276 8.26 10.84 22.65
N TYR A 277 8.34 11.98 23.32
CA TYR A 277 7.16 12.79 23.66
C TYR A 277 6.59 13.57 22.46
N GLU A 278 7.45 13.93 21.49
CA GLU A 278 7.06 14.71 20.31
C GLU A 278 6.22 13.88 19.33
N THR A 279 6.47 12.56 19.24
CA THR A 279 5.82 11.64 18.31
C THR A 279 5.13 10.49 19.06
N PRO A 280 4.01 10.77 19.78
CA PRO A 280 3.45 9.84 20.76
C PRO A 280 2.83 8.57 20.15
N VAL A 281 3.02 7.42 20.82
CA VAL A 281 2.36 6.15 20.47
C VAL A 281 0.93 6.13 21.04
N ARG A 282 -0.05 6.31 20.15
CA ARG A 282 -1.48 6.32 20.49
C ARG A 282 -2.11 4.94 20.30
N VAL A 283 -2.74 4.39 21.34
CA VAL A 283 -3.56 3.16 21.24
C VAL A 283 -4.78 3.37 20.33
N ARG A 284 -5.26 2.29 19.71
CA ARG A 284 -6.37 2.30 18.76
C ARG A 284 -7.35 1.16 19.01
N PRO A 285 -8.69 1.39 19.03
CA PRO A 285 -9.67 0.30 19.14
C PRO A 285 -9.53 -0.70 17.99
N GLY A 286 -9.74 -1.99 18.27
CA GLY A 286 -9.56 -3.04 17.26
C GLY A 286 -8.09 -3.41 16.97
N TRP A 287 -7.15 -2.96 17.82
CA TRP A 287 -5.71 -3.23 17.72
C TRP A 287 -5.06 -3.50 19.09
N VAL A 288 -4.04 -4.36 19.07
CA VAL A 288 -2.99 -4.46 20.10
C VAL A 288 -1.78 -3.66 19.62
N ILE A 289 -1.23 -2.76 20.44
CA ILE A 289 -0.04 -1.98 20.12
C ILE A 289 1.08 -2.27 21.12
N VAL A 290 2.22 -2.75 20.62
CA VAL A 290 3.41 -3.14 21.37
C VAL A 290 4.51 -2.11 21.13
N SER A 291 5.00 -1.46 22.18
CA SER A 291 6.03 -0.41 22.09
C SER A 291 6.68 -0.14 23.45
N PRO A 292 7.92 0.37 23.54
CA PRO A 292 8.45 0.94 24.77
C PRO A 292 7.73 2.22 25.22
N ASP A 293 7.13 2.96 24.28
CA ASP A 293 6.64 4.33 24.50
C ASP A 293 5.10 4.43 24.42
N VAL A 294 4.38 3.31 24.32
CA VAL A 294 2.92 3.29 24.50
C VAL A 294 2.59 3.61 25.97
N MET A 295 1.71 4.58 26.18
CA MET A 295 1.41 5.08 27.54
C MET A 295 0.40 4.21 28.31
N LEU A 296 -0.38 3.40 27.60
CA LEU A 296 -1.34 2.47 28.17
C LEU A 296 -0.75 1.07 28.17
N ASP A 297 -0.75 0.42 29.33
CA ASP A 297 -0.36 -0.99 29.49
C ASP A 297 -1.53 -1.76 30.08
N ASN A 298 -2.39 -2.28 29.20
CA ASN A 298 -3.65 -2.94 29.56
C ASN A 298 -3.89 -4.27 28.83
N PHE A 299 -2.92 -4.70 28.01
CA PHE A 299 -3.02 -5.94 27.27
C PHE A 299 -2.89 -7.16 28.18
N SER A 300 -3.84 -8.08 28.09
CA SER A 300 -3.77 -9.41 28.68
C SER A 300 -4.15 -10.44 27.62
N PRO A 301 -3.29 -11.44 27.32
CA PRO A 301 -3.59 -12.51 26.37
C PRO A 301 -4.94 -13.19 26.61
N LYS A 302 -5.30 -13.44 27.89
CA LYS A 302 -6.59 -14.02 28.28
C LYS A 302 -7.75 -13.12 27.87
N ARG A 303 -7.77 -11.86 28.34
CA ARG A 303 -8.83 -10.90 28.04
C ARG A 303 -8.98 -10.66 26.55
N TYR A 304 -7.87 -10.56 25.81
CA TYR A 304 -7.91 -10.38 24.36
C TYR A 304 -8.50 -11.60 23.65
N LYS A 305 -8.18 -12.84 24.07
CA LYS A 305 -8.82 -14.06 23.57
C LYS A 305 -10.32 -14.07 23.86
N GLU A 306 -10.75 -13.62 25.04
CA GLU A 306 -12.17 -13.51 25.42
C GLU A 306 -12.92 -12.45 24.57
N GLU A 307 -12.34 -11.26 24.37
CA GLU A 307 -12.94 -10.23 23.49
C GLU A 307 -13.02 -10.70 22.04
N ILE A 308 -11.99 -11.34 21.49
CA ILE A 308 -11.99 -11.88 20.12
C ILE A 308 -12.98 -13.05 19.96
N ALA A 309 -13.13 -13.93 20.97
CA ALA A 309 -14.08 -15.03 20.91
C ALA A 309 -15.53 -14.54 20.87
N ASN A 310 -15.85 -13.47 21.61
CA ASN A 310 -17.17 -12.83 21.59
C ASN A 310 -17.43 -12.03 20.30
N LEU A 311 -16.37 -11.48 19.68
CA LEU A 311 -16.45 -10.64 18.49
C LEU A 311 -16.48 -11.43 17.17
N GLY A 312 -15.82 -12.59 17.15
CA GLY A 312 -15.52 -13.38 15.95
C GLY A 312 -14.26 -12.90 15.22
N SER A 313 -13.63 -13.82 14.46
CA SER A 313 -12.36 -13.57 13.74
C SER A 313 -12.48 -12.58 12.58
N ASN A 314 -13.68 -12.37 12.04
CA ASN A 314 -13.93 -11.49 10.90
C ASN A 314 -15.19 -10.65 11.13
N ILE A 315 -15.11 -9.38 10.76
CA ILE A 315 -16.22 -8.44 10.76
C ILE A 315 -17.34 -8.94 9.82
N PRO A 316 -18.59 -9.10 10.29
CA PRO A 316 -19.70 -9.58 9.47
C PRO A 316 -19.98 -8.70 8.24
N LEU A 317 -20.16 -9.35 7.08
CA LEU A 317 -20.49 -8.68 5.82
C LEU A 317 -21.83 -7.95 5.90
N LYS A 318 -21.91 -6.79 5.24
CA LYS A 318 -23.13 -5.98 5.12
C LYS A 318 -23.46 -5.73 3.66
N ASN A 319 -24.73 -5.97 3.28
CA ASN A 319 -25.19 -5.82 1.90
C ASN A 319 -24.97 -4.39 1.35
N GLU A 320 -25.06 -3.36 2.20
CA GLU A 320 -24.76 -1.97 1.81
C GLU A 320 -23.31 -1.78 1.34
N ILE A 321 -22.35 -2.49 1.95
CA ILE A 321 -20.93 -2.45 1.61
C ILE A 321 -20.65 -3.34 0.41
N GLU A 322 -21.28 -4.52 0.32
CA GLU A 322 -21.17 -5.41 -0.85
C GLU A 322 -21.66 -4.75 -2.15
N LEU A 323 -22.72 -3.93 -2.09
CA LEU A 323 -23.26 -3.22 -3.25
C LEU A 323 -22.41 -2.02 -3.68
N LEU A 324 -21.64 -1.42 -2.76
CA LEU A 324 -20.85 -0.21 -3.02
C LEU A 324 -19.35 -0.49 -3.28
N ARG A 325 -18.77 -1.59 -2.78
CA ARG A 325 -17.33 -1.85 -2.90
C ARG A 325 -16.91 -2.28 -4.32
N PRO A 326 -15.70 -1.93 -4.78
CA PRO A 326 -15.15 -2.42 -6.04
C PRO A 326 -14.94 -3.94 -6.05
N ARG A 327 -15.68 -4.65 -6.92
CA ARG A 327 -15.58 -6.10 -7.12
C ARG A 327 -15.08 -6.41 -8.54
N SER A 328 -14.40 -7.55 -8.70
CA SER A 328 -14.00 -8.03 -10.04
C SER A 328 -15.24 -8.26 -10.92
N PRO A 329 -15.16 -8.02 -12.24
CA PRO A 329 -16.24 -8.38 -13.15
C PRO A 329 -16.55 -9.88 -13.07
N VAL A 330 -17.83 -10.23 -12.96
CA VAL A 330 -18.27 -11.62 -13.09
C VAL A 330 -18.19 -11.98 -14.57
N GLN A 331 -17.35 -12.97 -14.92
CA GLN A 331 -17.40 -13.58 -16.24
C GLN A 331 -18.79 -14.18 -16.43
N LYS A 332 -19.53 -13.71 -17.44
CA LYS A 332 -20.73 -14.42 -17.88
C LYS A 332 -20.28 -15.79 -18.39
N ALA A 333 -20.94 -16.85 -17.95
CA ALA A 333 -20.83 -18.14 -18.63
C ALA A 333 -21.24 -17.96 -20.10
N GLN A 334 -20.49 -18.60 -21.00
CA GLN A 334 -20.85 -18.76 -22.41
C GLN A 334 -21.63 -20.06 -22.59
#